data_AF-A0A1Z9NMP5-F1
#
_entry.id   AF-A0A1Z9NMP5-F1
#
_cell.length_a   1.000
_cell.length_b   1.000
_cell.length_c   1.000
_cell.angle_alpha   90.00
_cell.angle_beta   90.00
_cell.angle_gamma   90.00
#
_symmetry.space_group_name_H-M   'P 1'
#
loop_
_entity.id
_entity.type
_entity.pdbx_description
1 polymer ?
#
loop_
_entity_poly.entity_id
_entity_poly.type
_entity_poly.pdbx_seq_one_letter_code
_entity_poly.pdbx_strand_id
1 'polypeptide(L)'
;MSELLINYNFNQLLNMNFVRLRIVLGYLGFLPFAFFTILPMIFGDGLAIWSLKILSIYGGIILSFLAGMTWGWQQDNLKKLDLQIGIFFSLVGFLIIILTENFILYAMILNFIAFPLFYLFEKRRNIFFREENYKKLRLFLTSGVSGCFLFGFLNFF
;
A
#
# COMPACT_ATOMS: atom_id res chain seq x y z
N MET A 1 -32.43 31.24 -2.38
CA MET A 1 -31.12 31.46 -1.71
C MET A 1 -30.86 30.43 -0.61
N SER A 2 -31.88 30.00 0.15
CA SER A 2 -31.76 28.96 1.19
C SER A 2 -31.42 27.56 0.65
N GLU A 3 -32.05 27.09 -0.42
CA GLU A 3 -31.79 25.74 -0.98
C GLU A 3 -30.38 25.55 -1.54
N LEU A 4 -29.81 26.60 -2.14
CA LEU A 4 -28.42 26.60 -2.64
C LEU A 4 -27.40 26.46 -1.50
N LEU A 5 -27.65 27.12 -0.37
CA LEU A 5 -26.80 27.00 0.83
C LEU A 5 -26.93 25.62 1.49
N ILE A 6 -28.15 25.05 1.51
CA ILE A 6 -28.39 23.70 2.04
C ILE A 6 -27.65 22.66 1.18
N ASN A 7 -27.78 22.74 -0.16
CA ASN A 7 -27.08 21.84 -1.07
C ASN A 7 -25.56 21.98 -0.99
N TYR A 8 -25.04 23.20 -0.84
CA TYR A 8 -23.60 23.43 -0.64
C TYR A 8 -23.09 22.77 0.64
N ASN A 9 -23.75 23.01 1.78
CA ASN A 9 -23.36 22.44 3.07
C ASN A 9 -23.47 20.91 3.07
N PHE A 10 -24.51 20.34 2.44
CA PHE A 10 -24.68 18.90 2.32
C PHE A 10 -23.57 18.24 1.48
N ASN A 11 -23.23 18.83 0.34
CA ASN A 11 -22.12 18.35 -0.49
C ASN A 11 -20.77 18.42 0.23
N GLN A 12 -20.56 19.46 1.03
CA GLN A 12 -19.35 19.62 1.84
C GLN A 12 -19.27 18.53 2.93
N LEU A 13 -20.39 18.20 3.57
CA LEU A 13 -20.51 17.12 4.57
C LEU A 13 -20.24 15.75 3.95
N LEU A 14 -20.82 15.47 2.79
CA LEU A 14 -20.55 14.24 2.05
C LEU A 14 -19.08 14.10 1.68
N ASN A 15 -18.46 15.16 1.15
CA ASN A 15 -17.04 15.15 0.79
C ASN A 15 -16.15 14.87 2.02
N MET A 16 -16.45 15.50 3.16
CA MET A 16 -15.76 15.23 4.43
C MET A 16 -15.87 13.76 4.86
N ASN A 17 -17.05 13.16 4.72
CA ASN A 17 -17.27 11.75 5.04
C ASN A 17 -16.50 10.81 4.11
N PHE A 18 -16.46 11.11 2.81
CA PHE A 18 -15.69 10.33 1.83
C PHE A 18 -14.18 10.39 2.11
N VAL A 19 -13.64 11.56 2.41
CA VAL A 19 -12.22 11.71 2.77
C VAL A 19 -11.89 10.90 4.02
N ARG A 20 -12.74 10.98 5.06
CA ARG A 20 -12.57 10.20 6.30
C ARG A 20 -12.59 8.70 6.02
N LEU A 21 -13.56 8.24 5.23
CA LEU A 21 -13.70 6.82 4.89
C LEU A 21 -12.45 6.30 4.17
N ARG A 22 -11.89 7.05 3.20
CA ARG A 22 -10.64 6.67 2.52
C ARG A 22 -9.47 6.50 3.48
N ILE A 23 -9.33 7.42 4.43
CA ILE A 23 -8.28 7.37 5.46
C ILE A 23 -8.44 6.12 6.31
N VAL A 24 -9.64 5.86 6.82
CA VAL A 24 -9.93 4.67 7.64
C VAL A 24 -9.65 3.38 6.88
N LEU A 25 -10.12 3.27 5.64
CA LEU A 25 -9.87 2.10 4.80
C LEU A 25 -8.38 1.90 4.50
N GLY A 26 -7.63 2.99 4.30
CA GLY A 26 -6.18 2.94 4.13
C GLY A 26 -5.47 2.33 5.35
N TYR A 27 -5.83 2.76 6.56
CA TYR A 27 -5.27 2.20 7.80
C TYR A 27 -5.77 0.79 8.11
N LEU A 28 -7.01 0.45 7.76
CA LEU A 28 -7.49 -0.93 7.85
C LEU A 28 -6.68 -1.87 6.95
N GLY A 29 -6.32 -1.41 5.75
CA GLY A 29 -5.42 -2.16 4.86
C GLY A 29 -4.01 -2.37 5.43
N PHE A 30 -3.55 -1.50 6.35
CA PHE A 30 -2.28 -1.64 7.05
C PHE A 30 -2.32 -2.64 8.21
N LEU A 31 -3.49 -2.87 8.79
CA LEU A 31 -3.66 -3.69 10.00
C LEU A 31 -3.04 -5.11 9.87
N PRO A 32 -3.21 -5.84 8.76
CA PRO A 32 -2.58 -7.15 8.62
C PRO A 32 -1.04 -7.10 8.62
N PHE A 33 -0.43 -6.03 8.08
CA PHE A 33 1.03 -5.88 8.12
C PHE A 33 1.52 -5.77 9.57
N ALA A 34 0.91 -4.90 10.37
CA ALA A 34 1.28 -4.72 11.76
C ALA A 34 1.04 -6.01 12.57
N PHE A 35 -0.10 -6.67 12.36
CA PHE A 35 -0.47 -7.89 13.05
C PHE A 35 0.54 -9.02 12.83
N PHE A 36 0.83 -9.38 11.57
CA PHE A 36 1.76 -10.47 11.24
C PHE A 36 3.24 -10.13 11.51
N THR A 37 3.56 -8.86 11.69
CA THR A 37 4.91 -8.45 12.12
C THR A 37 5.12 -8.70 13.61
N ILE A 38 4.11 -8.42 14.45
CA ILE A 38 4.22 -8.53 15.91
C ILE A 38 3.88 -9.94 16.41
N LEU A 39 3.03 -10.68 15.70
CA LEU A 39 2.54 -12.00 16.11
C LEU A 39 3.65 -12.98 16.53
N PRO A 40 4.77 -13.13 15.81
CA PRO A 40 5.87 -14.01 16.23
C PRO A 40 6.50 -13.62 17.57
N MET A 41 6.47 -12.33 17.95
CA MET A 41 7.05 -11.86 19.20
C MET A 41 6.24 -12.26 20.43
N ILE A 42 4.93 -12.43 20.26
CA ILE A 42 4.02 -12.79 21.34
C ILE A 42 4.00 -14.30 21.54
N PHE A 43 4.02 -15.06 20.43
CA PHE A 43 3.82 -16.51 20.44
C PHE A 43 5.10 -17.33 20.22
N GLY A 44 6.23 -16.66 19.97
CA GLY A 44 7.55 -17.27 19.80
C GLY A 44 7.86 -17.75 18.38
N ASP A 45 9.07 -18.27 18.23
CA ASP A 45 9.69 -18.57 16.92
C ASP A 45 8.95 -19.64 16.10
N GLY A 46 8.17 -20.50 16.75
CA GLY A 46 7.38 -21.54 16.08
C GLY A 46 6.38 -21.01 15.06
N LEU A 47 5.92 -19.75 15.21
CA LEU A 47 5.04 -19.07 14.26
C LEU A 47 5.75 -18.04 13.38
N ALA A 48 7.05 -17.79 13.59
CA ALA A 48 7.78 -16.73 12.90
C ALA A 48 7.75 -16.89 11.38
N ILE A 49 8.19 -18.05 10.88
CA ILE A 49 8.26 -18.30 9.44
C ILE A 49 6.88 -18.22 8.79
N TRP A 50 5.85 -18.80 9.42
CA TRP A 50 4.50 -18.78 8.91
C TRP A 50 3.92 -17.35 8.85
N SER A 51 4.14 -16.56 9.90
CA SER A 51 3.71 -15.16 9.97
C SER A 51 4.41 -14.31 8.92
N LEU A 52 5.72 -14.48 8.73
CA LEU A 52 6.50 -13.76 7.73
C LEU A 52 6.12 -14.15 6.30
N LYS A 53 5.73 -15.42 6.07
CA LYS A 53 5.16 -15.85 4.78
C LYS A 53 3.87 -15.11 4.49
N ILE A 54 2.92 -15.08 5.42
CA ILE A 54 1.67 -14.35 5.22
C ILE A 54 1.90 -12.85 5.03
N LEU A 55 2.80 -12.26 5.82
CA LEU A 55 3.20 -10.87 5.69
C LEU A 55 3.71 -10.57 4.27
N SER A 56 4.58 -11.43 3.74
CA SER A 56 5.18 -11.28 2.40
C SER A 56 4.18 -11.49 1.27
N ILE A 57 3.31 -12.50 1.38
CA ILE A 57 2.22 -12.76 0.42
C ILE A 57 1.25 -11.58 0.40
N TYR A 58 0.82 -11.10 1.57
CA TYR A 58 -0.08 -9.95 1.67
C TYR A 58 0.56 -8.68 1.09
N GLY A 59 1.86 -8.47 1.34
CA GLY A 59 2.65 -7.43 0.69
C GLY A 59 2.59 -7.50 -0.84
N GLY A 60 2.82 -8.68 -1.40
CA GLY A 60 2.72 -8.93 -2.84
C GLY A 60 1.34 -8.65 -3.41
N ILE A 61 0.27 -9.08 -2.72
CA ILE A 61 -1.12 -8.83 -3.11
C ILE A 61 -1.41 -7.32 -3.14
N ILE A 62 -1.06 -6.61 -2.07
CA ILE A 62 -1.33 -5.16 -1.94
C ILE A 62 -0.52 -4.38 -2.97
N LEU A 63 0.75 -4.71 -3.18
CA LEU A 63 1.57 -4.10 -4.22
C LEU A 63 0.97 -4.37 -5.61
N SER A 64 0.55 -5.60 -5.89
CA SER A 64 -0.03 -5.98 -7.17
C SER A 64 -1.32 -5.22 -7.48
N PHE A 65 -2.21 -5.15 -6.50
CA PHE A 65 -3.47 -4.40 -6.57
C PHE A 65 -3.23 -2.90 -6.76
N LEU A 66 -2.38 -2.31 -5.93
CA LEU A 66 -2.07 -0.88 -5.95
C LEU A 66 -1.41 -0.46 -7.27
N ALA A 67 -0.49 -1.27 -7.79
CA ALA A 67 0.17 -1.02 -9.06
C ALA A 67 -0.77 -1.26 -10.26
N GLY A 68 -1.70 -2.20 -10.16
CA GLY A 68 -2.75 -2.41 -11.17
C GLY A 68 -3.70 -1.21 -11.30
N MET A 69 -3.96 -0.47 -10.21
CA MET A 69 -4.81 0.72 -10.24
C MET A 69 -4.27 1.86 -11.12
N THR A 70 -3.00 1.80 -11.53
CA THR A 70 -2.40 2.76 -12.47
C THR A 70 -3.14 2.82 -13.81
N TRP A 71 -3.81 1.74 -14.22
CA TRP A 71 -4.64 1.67 -15.42
C TRP A 71 -5.82 2.65 -15.40
N GLY A 72 -6.34 2.95 -14.19
CA GLY A 72 -7.50 3.82 -14.00
C GLY A 72 -7.16 5.29 -13.73
N TRP A 73 -5.89 5.68 -13.79
CA TRP A 73 -5.51 7.08 -13.61
C TRP A 73 -5.95 7.92 -14.83
N GLN A 74 -6.32 9.19 -14.59
CA GLN A 74 -6.80 10.08 -15.66
C GLN A 74 -5.74 10.23 -16.75
N GLN A 75 -6.17 10.00 -18.00
CA GLN A 75 -5.28 9.81 -19.16
C GLN A 75 -4.65 11.10 -19.70
N ASP A 76 -5.17 12.27 -19.31
CA ASP A 76 -4.80 13.57 -19.91
C ASP A 76 -3.28 13.89 -19.85
N ASN A 77 -2.52 13.23 -18.97
CA ASN A 77 -1.06 13.40 -18.84
C ASN A 77 -0.25 12.08 -18.68
N LEU A 78 -0.88 10.92 -18.89
CA LEU A 78 -0.22 9.62 -18.73
C LEU A 78 0.48 9.21 -20.01
N LYS A 79 1.76 8.87 -19.88
CA LYS A 79 2.57 8.33 -20.97
C LYS A 79 2.37 6.81 -21.01
N LYS A 80 2.52 6.20 -22.18
CA LYS A 80 2.53 4.73 -22.33
C LYS A 80 3.49 4.03 -21.34
N LEU A 81 4.61 4.69 -21.04
CA LEU A 81 5.60 4.23 -20.07
C LEU A 81 5.04 4.12 -18.63
N ASP A 82 4.11 4.97 -18.20
CA ASP A 82 3.56 4.89 -16.84
C ASP A 82 2.73 3.64 -16.65
N LEU A 83 1.94 3.28 -17.66
CA LEU A 83 1.15 2.04 -17.66
C LEU A 83 2.08 0.82 -17.61
N GLN A 84 3.16 0.83 -18.41
CA GLN A 84 4.16 -0.23 -18.39
C GLN A 84 4.84 -0.37 -17.02
N ILE A 85 5.19 0.75 -16.39
CA ILE A 85 5.77 0.77 -15.03
C ILE A 85 4.75 0.21 -14.01
N GLY A 86 3.48 0.61 -14.10
CA GLY A 86 2.42 0.08 -13.24
C GLY A 86 2.24 -1.42 -13.38
N ILE A 87 2.17 -1.94 -14.62
CA ILE A 87 2.10 -3.37 -14.89
C ILE A 87 3.35 -4.08 -14.37
N PHE A 88 4.54 -3.51 -14.58
CA PHE A 88 5.79 -4.06 -14.06
C PHE A 88 5.74 -4.23 -12.54
N PHE A 89 5.34 -3.20 -11.78
CA PHE A 89 5.19 -3.32 -10.33
C PHE A 89 4.09 -4.31 -9.93
N SER A 90 3.03 -4.43 -10.74
CA SER A 90 1.98 -5.41 -10.49
C SER A 90 2.50 -6.85 -10.60
N LEU A 91 3.35 -7.09 -11.60
CA LEU A 91 4.06 -8.36 -11.79
C LEU A 91 5.14 -8.60 -10.73
N VAL A 92 5.81 -7.55 -10.24
CA VAL A 92 6.72 -7.67 -9.08
C VAL A 92 5.94 -8.13 -7.84
N GLY A 93 4.76 -7.58 -7.58
CA GLY A 93 3.88 -8.05 -6.51
C GLY A 93 3.49 -9.52 -6.66
N PHE A 94 3.17 -9.95 -7.87
CA PHE A 94 2.91 -11.36 -8.17
C PHE A 94 4.16 -12.25 -7.96
N LEU A 95 5.33 -11.80 -8.41
CA LEU A 95 6.59 -12.51 -8.22
C LEU A 95 6.93 -12.69 -6.74
N ILE A 96 6.67 -11.68 -5.91
CA ILE A 96 6.84 -11.77 -4.45
C ILE A 96 6.03 -12.92 -3.86
N ILE A 97 4.77 -13.10 -4.30
CA ILE A 97 3.91 -14.19 -3.82
C ILE A 97 4.55 -15.55 -4.15
N ILE A 98 5.01 -15.73 -5.39
CA ILE A 98 5.68 -16.98 -5.82
C ILE A 98 6.97 -17.23 -5.03
N LEU A 99 7.78 -16.19 -4.83
CA LEU A 99 9.05 -16.30 -4.11
C LEU A 99 8.88 -16.61 -2.63
N THR A 100 7.76 -16.22 -2.03
CA THR A 100 7.58 -16.32 -0.58
C THR A 100 7.69 -17.76 -0.06
N GLU A 101 7.28 -18.76 -0.84
CA GLU A 101 7.28 -20.14 -0.35
C GLU A 101 8.67 -20.74 -0.15
N ASN A 102 9.57 -20.50 -1.11
CA ASN A 102 10.90 -21.12 -1.16
C ASN A 102 12.04 -20.12 -0.88
N PHE A 103 11.78 -18.82 -1.04
CA PHE A 103 12.78 -17.75 -1.07
C PHE A 103 12.29 -16.52 -0.26
N ILE A 104 11.81 -16.78 0.96
CA ILE A 104 11.18 -15.76 1.83
C ILE A 104 12.05 -14.51 2.05
N LEU A 105 13.35 -14.68 2.27
CA LEU A 105 14.28 -13.57 2.51
C LEU A 105 14.29 -12.61 1.31
N TYR A 106 14.34 -13.15 0.09
CA TYR A 106 14.29 -12.35 -1.14
C TYR A 106 12.93 -11.68 -1.33
N ALA A 107 11.84 -12.38 -1.00
CA ALA A 107 10.49 -11.82 -1.06
C ALA A 107 10.32 -10.63 -0.10
N MET A 108 10.89 -10.70 1.11
CA MET A 108 10.88 -9.60 2.09
C MET A 108 11.70 -8.40 1.62
N ILE A 109 12.90 -8.61 1.09
CA ILE A 109 13.74 -7.54 0.53
C ILE A 109 13.03 -6.87 -0.65
N LEU A 110 12.43 -7.66 -1.55
CA LEU A 110 11.68 -7.12 -2.68
C LEU A 110 10.49 -6.27 -2.21
N ASN A 111 9.71 -6.74 -1.24
CA ASN A 111 8.64 -5.94 -0.64
C ASN A 111 9.18 -4.62 -0.04
N PHE A 112 10.24 -4.70 0.77
CA PHE A 112 10.86 -3.55 1.42
C PHE A 112 11.26 -2.45 0.42
N ILE A 113 11.82 -2.84 -0.72
CA ILE A 113 12.29 -1.92 -1.77
C ILE A 113 11.13 -1.47 -2.69
N ALA A 114 10.24 -2.38 -3.07
CA ALA A 114 9.22 -2.11 -4.08
C ALA A 114 8.16 -1.10 -3.60
N PHE A 115 7.75 -1.14 -2.34
CA PHE A 115 6.77 -0.20 -1.79
C PHE A 115 7.23 1.27 -1.86
N PRO A 116 8.44 1.64 -1.39
CA PRO A 116 9.00 2.99 -1.56
C PRO A 116 9.17 3.40 -3.02
N LEU A 117 9.69 2.51 -3.87
CA LEU A 117 9.87 2.82 -5.30
C LEU A 117 8.53 3.09 -5.98
N PHE A 118 7.52 2.25 -5.71
CA PHE A 118 6.18 2.47 -6.24
C PHE A 118 5.57 3.76 -5.70
N TYR A 119 5.75 4.09 -4.42
CA TYR A 119 5.30 5.39 -3.87
C TYR A 119 5.95 6.58 -4.58
N LEU A 120 7.25 6.54 -4.88
CA LEU A 120 7.93 7.60 -5.60
C LEU A 120 7.40 7.76 -7.03
N PHE A 121 7.10 6.65 -7.70
CA PHE A 121 6.45 6.64 -9.00
C PHE A 121 5.03 7.24 -8.91
N GLU A 122 4.21 6.74 -7.98
CA GLU A 122 2.84 7.16 -7.76
C GLU A 122 2.75 8.67 -7.47
N LYS A 123 3.60 9.16 -6.58
CA LYS A 123 3.68 10.56 -6.16
C LYS A 123 3.90 11.53 -7.32
N ARG A 124 4.58 11.10 -8.38
CA ARG A 124 4.91 11.94 -9.54
C ARG A 124 3.79 11.99 -10.58
N ARG A 125 2.92 10.98 -10.63
CA ARG A 125 1.96 10.79 -11.74
C ARG A 125 0.50 10.84 -11.30
N ASN A 126 0.19 10.41 -10.08
CA ASN A 126 -1.18 10.33 -9.59
C ASN A 126 -1.68 11.70 -9.09
N ILE A 127 -2.81 12.16 -9.63
CA ILE A 127 -3.44 13.45 -9.35
C ILE A 127 -3.87 13.56 -7.88
N PHE A 128 -4.23 12.45 -7.24
CA PHE A 128 -4.60 12.44 -5.81
C PHE A 128 -3.47 12.94 -4.89
N PHE A 129 -2.21 12.91 -5.32
CA PHE A 129 -1.10 13.49 -4.55
C PHE A 129 -1.09 15.02 -4.47
N ARG A 130 -1.98 15.69 -5.22
CA ARG A 130 -2.25 17.13 -5.02
C ARG A 130 -2.98 17.39 -3.70
N GLU A 131 -3.71 16.40 -3.19
CA GLU A 131 -4.35 16.48 -1.87
C GLU A 131 -3.37 16.14 -0.76
N GLU A 132 -3.19 17.05 0.19
CA GLU A 132 -2.20 16.91 1.26
C GLU A 132 -2.51 15.71 2.18
N ASN A 133 -3.79 15.46 2.48
CA ASN A 133 -4.22 14.34 3.32
C ASN A 133 -3.88 13.00 2.68
N TYR A 134 -4.12 12.84 1.37
CA TYR A 134 -3.78 11.61 0.64
C TYR A 134 -2.26 11.40 0.61
N LYS A 135 -1.50 12.46 0.34
CA LYS A 135 -0.03 12.41 0.34
C LYS A 135 0.53 11.99 1.70
N LYS A 136 0.02 12.57 2.80
CA LYS A 136 0.42 12.19 4.18
C LYS A 136 0.04 10.75 4.48
N LEU A 137 -1.19 10.35 4.17
CA LEU A 137 -1.67 8.97 4.34
C LEU A 137 -0.75 7.98 3.62
N ARG A 138 -0.49 8.18 2.32
CA ARG A 138 0.38 7.29 1.52
C ARG A 138 1.79 7.23 2.08
N LEU A 139 2.36 8.35 2.54
CA LEU A 139 3.67 8.36 3.17
C LEU A 139 3.69 7.50 4.45
N PHE A 140 2.73 7.68 5.36
CA PHE A 140 2.66 6.89 6.60
C PHE A 140 2.44 5.41 6.33
N LEU A 141 1.55 5.06 5.40
CA LEU A 141 1.30 3.67 5.04
C LEU A 141 2.53 3.02 4.41
N THR A 142 3.17 3.66 3.43
CA THR A 142 4.37 3.12 2.78
C THR A 142 5.51 2.98 3.79
N SER A 143 5.77 3.98 4.61
CA SER A 143 6.79 3.90 5.66
C SER A 143 6.49 2.83 6.70
N GLY A 144 5.23 2.70 7.12
CA GLY A 144 4.80 1.66 8.06
C GLY A 144 4.99 0.26 7.49
N VAL A 145 4.58 0.03 6.24
CA VAL A 145 4.74 -1.25 5.55
C VAL A 145 6.22 -1.60 5.37
N SER A 146 7.05 -0.66 4.90
CA SER A 146 8.50 -0.86 4.81
C SER A 146 9.12 -1.13 6.19
N GLY A 147 8.67 -0.44 7.23
CA GLY A 147 9.08 -0.70 8.61
C GLY A 147 8.75 -2.12 9.08
N CYS A 148 7.56 -2.63 8.72
CA CYS A 148 7.15 -4.01 9.03
C CYS A 148 8.11 -5.03 8.39
N PHE A 149 8.47 -4.86 7.12
CA PHE A 149 9.41 -5.75 6.44
C PHE A 149 10.83 -5.65 6.99
N LEU A 150 11.32 -4.44 7.27
CA LEU A 150 12.64 -4.25 7.87
C LEU A 150 12.71 -4.88 9.27
N PHE A 151 11.67 -4.66 10.08
CA PHE A 151 11.61 -5.20 11.43
C PHE A 151 11.49 -6.72 11.44
N GLY A 152 10.63 -7.28 10.58
CA GLY A 152 10.54 -8.73 10.41
C GLY A 152 11.86 -9.33 9.92
N PHE A 153 12.61 -8.63 9.07
CA PHE A 153 13.92 -9.08 8.62
C PHE A 153 14.93 -9.12 9.78
N LEU A 154 15.09 -8.01 10.52
CA LEU A 154 16.09 -7.88 11.57
C LEU A 154 15.90 -8.80 12.79
N ASN A 155 14.67 -9.26 13.06
CA ASN A 155 14.40 -10.10 14.23
C ASN A 155 14.45 -11.60 13.92
N PHE A 156 14.30 -12.01 12.65
CA PHE A 156 14.09 -13.41 12.30
C PHE A 156 15.08 -13.94 11.23
N PHE A 157 16.01 -13.10 10.76
CA PHE A 157 17.13 -13.46 9.89
C PHE A 157 18.42 -12.77 10.38
#